data_AF-A0A8H3FMY7-F1
#
_entry.id   AF-A0A8H3FMY7-F1
#
_cell.length_a   1.000
_cell.length_b   1.000
_cell.length_c   1.000
_cell.angle_alpha   90.00
_cell.angle_beta   90.00
_cell.angle_gamma   90.00
#
_symmetry.space_group_name_H-M   'P 1'
#
loop_
_entity.id
_entity.type
_entity.pdbx_description
1 polymer ?
#
loop_
_entity_poly.entity_id
_entity_poly.type
_entity_poly.pdbx_seq_one_letter_code
_entity_poly.pdbx_strand_id
1 'polypeptide(L)'
;MINATFQVTFGIEVECILAFHETLLRNHLAATKSDSKIIKDIPEDIRRKLNQVSQHYLDEDARRHDTSRQQYQGWGLTTPTAYPSERDNVGFQEYMDKHLASYGYRGYGGEILHVAQTLLPDGVEVHDSFNGENKYTDFSHWHLTHERGLVGLDKKNLMQRLEKLSKAKAPGDLTNMLKQPSMTKGWNTHPLELVSRVLPYSSASIAEVHQHLTALQEGLAHFAFATAHCGLHIHVGLPVPSNHQAGTPPPTFTLPTLQHLAYIQVMYQAHISKLHPTSRGDGTNIDLKSNIGNFYEEPEPLTDAEYDALDARGKFFLEMFLLREDTDSLIPLVEAGEDPNVVFAEQPPTFSFKRAREKIFADDMTISKLSELMGGKEKARIVNWKYVARTKGTYTSSIILLPSFVSKDRTLTVSFATGEARTIEFRQHEGTLSPVAIEHWTTFVVGLVRLAEHNGRLYGTAPAYDGAGYRYPEVSEEMSVWDLMEMMELGEDEVAYWRRVVAGRA
;
A
#
# COMPACT_ATOMS: atom_id res chain seq x y z
N MET A 1 19.91 8.41 -24.13
CA MET A 1 19.07 8.74 -22.98
C MET A 1 17.95 7.72 -22.88
N ILE A 2 18.04 6.85 -21.88
CA ILE A 2 17.02 5.87 -21.50
C ILE A 2 15.65 6.56 -21.29
N ASN A 3 15.65 7.85 -20.91
CA ASN A 3 14.47 8.56 -20.43
C ASN A 3 13.54 9.23 -21.48
N ALA A 4 13.97 9.50 -22.71
CA ALA A 4 13.21 10.42 -23.58
C ALA A 4 12.17 9.77 -24.50
N THR A 5 12.32 8.48 -24.86
CA THR A 5 11.47 7.85 -25.89
C THR A 5 10.47 6.84 -25.33
N PHE A 6 10.70 6.31 -24.13
CA PHE A 6 9.77 5.39 -23.50
C PHE A 6 8.73 6.15 -22.68
N GLN A 7 7.56 6.31 -23.28
CA GLN A 7 6.39 6.88 -22.62
C GLN A 7 5.85 5.86 -21.61
N VAL A 8 5.57 6.34 -20.41
CA VAL A 8 4.90 5.59 -19.35
C VAL A 8 3.75 6.41 -18.80
N THR A 9 2.77 5.72 -18.24
CA THR A 9 1.74 6.31 -17.40
C THR A 9 2.02 5.99 -15.95
N PHE A 10 1.40 6.74 -15.06
CA PHE A 10 1.38 6.41 -13.65
C PHE A 10 0.01 6.67 -13.02
N GLY A 11 -0.22 6.09 -11.85
CA GLY A 11 -1.32 6.42 -10.97
C GLY A 11 -0.85 6.35 -9.53
N ILE A 12 -1.55 7.02 -8.63
CA ILE A 12 -1.25 7.00 -7.20
C ILE A 12 -2.45 6.52 -6.40
N GLU A 13 -2.18 5.83 -5.31
CA GLU A 13 -3.14 5.51 -4.25
C GLU A 13 -2.54 6.03 -2.96
N VAL A 14 -3.26 6.93 -2.28
CA VAL A 14 -2.81 7.53 -1.04
C VAL A 14 -3.82 7.26 0.04
N GLU A 15 -3.40 6.51 1.05
CA GLU A 15 -4.18 6.33 2.24
C GLU A 15 -3.86 7.46 3.24
N CYS A 16 -4.89 8.01 3.87
CA CYS A 16 -4.71 9.04 4.89
C CYS A 16 -5.83 9.04 5.92
N ILE A 17 -5.61 9.80 6.99
CA ILE A 17 -6.64 10.11 7.96
C ILE A 17 -7.08 11.55 7.71
N LEU A 18 -8.36 11.74 7.36
CA LEU A 18 -8.97 13.06 7.33
C LEU A 18 -9.43 13.42 8.73
N ALA A 19 -8.85 14.46 9.32
CA ALA A 19 -9.46 15.16 10.42
C ALA A 19 -10.39 16.25 9.88
N PHE A 20 -11.61 16.29 10.38
CA PHE A 20 -12.62 17.25 9.94
C PHE A 20 -13.39 17.80 11.14
N HIS A 21 -13.78 19.06 11.01
CA HIS A 21 -14.62 19.75 11.97
C HIS A 21 -16.10 19.44 11.69
N GLU A 22 -16.88 19.41 12.75
CA GLU A 22 -18.29 19.07 12.77
C GLU A 22 -19.14 19.91 11.80
N THR A 23 -18.74 21.16 11.56
CA THR A 23 -19.42 22.06 10.63
C THR A 23 -19.47 21.49 9.21
N LEU A 24 -18.42 20.82 8.74
CA LEU A 24 -18.42 20.21 7.41
C LEU A 24 -19.49 19.11 7.30
N LEU A 25 -19.51 18.21 8.29
CA LEU A 25 -20.49 17.13 8.33
C LEU A 25 -21.92 17.67 8.49
N ARG A 26 -22.13 18.68 9.36
CA ARG A 26 -23.45 19.31 9.53
C ARG A 26 -23.95 19.93 8.24
N ASN A 27 -23.10 20.65 7.51
CA ASN A 27 -23.46 21.27 6.24
C ASN A 27 -23.86 20.21 5.21
N HIS A 28 -23.08 19.12 5.11
CA HIS A 28 -23.43 18.00 4.24
C HIS A 28 -24.77 17.37 4.62
N LEU A 29 -24.97 17.04 5.90
CA LEU A 29 -26.22 16.45 6.39
C LEU A 29 -27.42 17.38 6.18
N ALA A 30 -27.27 18.68 6.40
CA ALA A 30 -28.36 19.63 6.15
C ALA A 30 -28.78 19.66 4.66
N ALA A 31 -27.83 19.46 3.75
CA ALA A 31 -28.09 19.44 2.30
C ALA A 31 -28.65 18.11 1.80
N THR A 32 -28.25 16.98 2.38
CA THR A 32 -28.56 15.64 1.82
C THR A 32 -29.45 14.77 2.70
N LYS A 33 -29.43 14.98 4.02
CA LYS A 33 -30.06 14.12 5.04
C LYS A 33 -30.47 14.93 6.28
N SER A 34 -31.38 15.90 6.11
CA SER A 34 -31.76 16.89 7.15
C SER A 34 -32.16 16.29 8.50
N ASP A 35 -32.68 15.06 8.48
CA ASP A 35 -33.19 14.37 9.67
C ASP A 35 -32.09 13.65 10.46
N SER A 36 -30.90 13.48 9.86
CA SER A 36 -29.74 12.87 10.51
C SER A 36 -29.05 13.86 11.44
N LYS A 37 -28.86 13.46 12.70
CA LYS A 37 -28.16 14.25 13.72
C LYS A 37 -26.85 13.57 14.12
N ILE A 38 -25.83 14.38 14.37
CA ILE A 38 -24.54 13.90 14.88
C ILE A 38 -24.69 13.53 16.36
N ILE A 39 -24.36 12.29 16.69
CA ILE A 39 -24.27 11.75 18.05
C ILE A 39 -22.80 11.68 18.44
N LYS A 40 -22.42 12.34 19.53
CA LYS A 40 -21.04 12.40 20.03
C LYS A 40 -20.85 11.51 21.24
N ASP A 41 -19.58 11.30 21.59
CA ASP A 41 -19.16 10.60 22.82
C ASP A 41 -19.81 9.20 22.93
N ILE A 42 -19.85 8.48 21.80
CA ILE A 42 -20.40 7.13 21.72
C ILE A 42 -19.58 6.20 22.64
N PRO A 43 -20.23 5.41 23.53
CA PRO A 43 -19.55 4.44 24.38
C PRO A 43 -18.66 3.47 23.60
N GLU A 44 -17.55 3.04 24.18
CA GLU A 44 -16.56 2.19 23.50
C GLU A 44 -17.14 0.86 23.03
N ASP A 45 -17.96 0.20 23.84
CA ASP A 45 -18.61 -1.06 23.50
C ASP A 45 -19.52 -0.92 22.28
N ILE A 46 -20.20 0.21 22.17
CA ILE A 46 -21.03 0.55 21.02
C ILE A 46 -20.18 0.86 19.79
N ARG A 47 -19.12 1.65 19.94
CA ARG A 47 -18.21 1.97 18.83
C ARG A 47 -17.63 0.70 18.22
N ARG A 48 -17.22 -0.25 19.06
CA ARG A 48 -16.78 -1.58 18.62
C ARG A 48 -17.86 -2.31 17.83
N LYS A 49 -19.11 -2.28 18.27
CA LYS A 49 -20.24 -2.89 17.54
C LYS A 49 -20.49 -2.20 16.19
N LEU A 50 -20.44 -0.87 16.13
CA LEU A 50 -20.59 -0.12 14.87
C LEU A 50 -19.51 -0.53 13.85
N ASN A 51 -18.28 -0.72 14.32
CA ASN A 51 -17.18 -1.20 13.49
C ASN A 51 -17.32 -2.67 13.11
N GLN A 52 -17.82 -3.52 14.01
CA GLN A 52 -18.07 -4.94 13.69
C GLN A 52 -19.19 -5.11 12.67
N VAL A 53 -20.19 -4.23 12.69
CA VAL A 53 -21.29 -4.26 11.72
C VAL A 53 -20.81 -3.87 10.33
N SER A 54 -19.91 -2.88 10.21
CA SER A 54 -19.28 -2.59 8.91
C SER A 54 -18.38 -3.74 8.45
N GLN A 55 -17.81 -4.53 9.36
CA GLN A 55 -17.02 -5.73 9.06
C GLN A 55 -17.85 -7.00 8.78
N HIS A 56 -19.10 -7.11 9.22
CA HIS A 56 -19.91 -8.33 9.03
C HIS A 56 -20.30 -8.59 7.56
N TYR A 57 -20.15 -7.57 6.71
CA TYR A 57 -20.32 -7.66 5.25
C TYR A 57 -19.08 -8.15 4.51
N LEU A 58 -18.02 -8.44 5.26
CA LEU A 58 -16.82 -9.04 4.71
C LEU A 58 -17.05 -10.55 4.50
N ASP A 59 -16.48 -11.06 3.41
CA ASP A 59 -16.35 -12.49 3.15
C ASP A 59 -15.77 -13.21 4.38
N GLU A 60 -16.12 -14.48 4.59
CA GLU A 60 -15.69 -15.26 5.76
C GLU A 60 -14.17 -15.24 5.94
N ASP A 61 -13.41 -15.14 4.86
CA ASP A 61 -11.95 -14.98 4.87
C ASP A 61 -11.50 -13.67 5.52
N ALA A 62 -12.14 -12.54 5.22
CA ALA A 62 -11.81 -11.26 5.82
C ALA A 62 -12.24 -11.17 7.30
N ARG A 63 -13.25 -11.96 7.71
CA ARG A 63 -13.61 -12.11 9.15
C ARG A 63 -12.55 -12.85 9.97
N ARG A 64 -11.72 -13.72 9.36
CA ARG A 64 -10.68 -14.47 10.08
C ARG A 64 -9.41 -13.66 10.31
N HIS A 65 -9.20 -12.58 9.56
CA HIS A 65 -7.92 -11.89 9.51
C HIS A 65 -7.95 -10.43 10.01
N ASP A 66 -9.12 -9.75 10.02
CA ASP A 66 -9.20 -8.30 10.31
C ASP A 66 -10.14 -7.91 11.47
N THR A 67 -10.25 -8.73 12.53
CA THR A 67 -11.04 -8.36 13.72
C THR A 67 -10.30 -7.41 14.67
N SER A 68 -9.01 -7.14 14.42
CA SER A 68 -8.14 -6.39 15.35
C SER A 68 -8.04 -4.90 15.04
N ARG A 69 -8.23 -4.47 13.78
CA ARG A 69 -8.08 -3.05 13.39
C ARG A 69 -9.42 -2.32 13.44
N GLN A 70 -9.84 -1.98 14.65
CA GLN A 70 -11.06 -1.20 14.87
C GLN A 70 -10.90 0.21 14.29
N GLN A 71 -11.67 0.55 13.26
CA GLN A 71 -11.75 1.93 12.77
C GLN A 71 -12.22 2.86 13.91
N TYR A 72 -11.39 3.78 14.37
CA TYR A 72 -11.84 4.72 15.39
C TYR A 72 -12.90 5.67 14.79
N GLN A 73 -14.15 5.54 15.25
CA GLN A 73 -15.22 6.47 14.92
C GLN A 73 -15.73 7.16 16.19
N GLY A 74 -15.30 8.41 16.42
CA GLY A 74 -15.64 9.16 17.64
C GLY A 74 -17.11 9.61 17.74
N TRP A 75 -17.80 9.72 16.60
CA TRP A 75 -19.21 10.11 16.51
C TRP A 75 -20.00 9.09 15.71
N GLY A 76 -21.32 9.13 15.79
CA GLY A 76 -22.24 8.41 14.92
C GLY A 76 -23.33 9.35 14.42
N LEU A 77 -24.27 8.80 13.67
CA LEU A 77 -25.41 9.53 13.12
C LEU A 77 -26.70 8.88 13.60
N THR A 78 -27.76 9.65 13.86
CA THR A 78 -29.07 9.06 14.11
C THR A 78 -29.54 8.27 12.89
N THR A 79 -30.17 7.12 13.13
CA THR A 79 -30.81 6.36 12.04
C THR A 79 -32.02 7.17 11.54
N PRO A 80 -32.15 7.43 10.23
CA PRO A 80 -33.38 8.02 9.69
C PRO A 80 -34.58 7.15 10.09
N THR A 81 -35.73 7.77 10.36
CA THR A 81 -36.99 7.07 10.67
C THR A 81 -37.49 6.20 9.51
N ALA A 82 -37.00 6.42 8.30
CA ALA A 82 -37.21 5.56 7.13
C ALA A 82 -35.89 5.40 6.38
N TYR A 83 -35.31 4.20 6.38
CA TYR A 83 -34.29 3.85 5.40
C TYR A 83 -35.01 3.60 4.06
N PRO A 84 -34.64 4.27 2.95
CA PRO A 84 -35.23 3.97 1.67
C PRO A 84 -34.94 2.50 1.34
N SER A 85 -36.00 1.71 1.21
CA SER A 85 -36.00 0.25 1.03
C SER A 85 -35.47 -0.21 -0.34
N GLU A 86 -34.73 0.63 -1.06
CA GLU A 86 -34.40 0.44 -2.47
C GLU A 86 -33.10 -0.33 -2.72
N ARG A 87 -32.39 -0.80 -1.69
CA ARG A 87 -31.30 -1.77 -1.88
C ARG A 87 -31.80 -3.16 -1.52
N ASP A 88 -31.85 -4.06 -2.52
CA ASP A 88 -32.22 -5.49 -2.45
C ASP A 88 -31.37 -6.36 -1.48
N ASN A 89 -30.52 -5.77 -0.64
CA ASN A 89 -29.84 -6.49 0.44
C ASN A 89 -30.74 -6.58 1.67
N VAL A 90 -31.80 -7.37 1.57
CA VAL A 90 -32.78 -7.65 2.64
C VAL A 90 -32.07 -8.07 3.94
N GLY A 91 -30.95 -8.80 3.85
CA GLY A 91 -30.16 -9.22 5.01
C GLY A 91 -29.46 -8.07 5.78
N PHE A 92 -29.12 -6.96 5.11
CA PHE A 92 -28.50 -5.81 5.78
C PHE A 92 -29.47 -4.99 6.56
N GLN A 93 -30.60 -4.68 5.94
CA GLN A 93 -31.64 -3.94 6.62
C GLN A 93 -32.14 -4.73 7.83
N GLU A 94 -32.37 -6.04 7.69
CA GLU A 94 -32.79 -6.89 8.80
C GLU A 94 -31.73 -7.00 9.93
N TYR A 95 -30.43 -7.10 9.60
CA TYR A 95 -29.37 -7.14 10.61
C TYR A 95 -29.22 -5.79 11.34
N MET A 96 -29.24 -4.67 10.59
CA MET A 96 -29.20 -3.30 11.12
C MET A 96 -30.42 -3.02 12.00
N ASP A 97 -31.60 -3.40 11.55
CA ASP A 97 -32.86 -3.21 12.27
C ASP A 97 -32.92 -4.06 13.54
N LYS A 98 -32.35 -5.27 13.51
CA LYS A 98 -32.32 -6.18 14.66
C LYS A 98 -31.29 -5.79 15.72
N HIS A 99 -30.14 -5.22 15.35
CA HIS A 99 -29.02 -5.00 16.29
C HIS A 99 -28.68 -3.53 16.56
N LEU A 100 -28.98 -2.61 15.64
CA LEU A 100 -28.60 -1.20 15.75
C LEU A 100 -29.80 -0.25 15.83
N ALA A 101 -30.97 -0.60 15.29
CA ALA A 101 -32.16 0.24 15.43
C ALA A 101 -32.61 0.40 16.90
N SER A 102 -32.33 -0.58 17.77
CA SER A 102 -32.57 -0.48 19.22
C SER A 102 -31.77 0.65 19.88
N TYR A 103 -30.67 1.07 19.28
CA TYR A 103 -29.79 2.10 19.82
C TYR A 103 -30.05 3.49 19.21
N GLY A 104 -30.72 3.57 18.05
CA GLY A 104 -31.08 4.83 17.40
C GLY A 104 -29.93 5.57 16.72
N TYR A 105 -28.77 4.93 16.51
CA TYR A 105 -27.63 5.50 15.80
C TYR A 105 -26.88 4.48 14.92
N ARG A 106 -26.10 4.99 13.96
CA ARG A 106 -25.28 4.24 12.99
C ARG A 106 -23.89 4.89 12.80
N GLY A 107 -22.99 4.14 12.16
CA GLY A 107 -21.71 4.66 11.66
C GLY A 107 -21.87 5.61 10.46
N TYR A 108 -20.74 6.15 9.98
CA TYR A 108 -20.72 6.88 8.72
C TYR A 108 -20.91 5.89 7.56
N GLY A 109 -21.78 6.22 6.61
CA GLY A 109 -21.70 5.66 5.26
C GLY A 109 -20.77 6.56 4.44
N GLY A 110 -21.19 6.90 3.21
CA GLY A 110 -20.42 7.78 2.32
C GLY A 110 -20.42 9.25 2.70
N GLU A 111 -21.06 9.67 3.81
CA GLU A 111 -21.15 11.10 4.16
C GLU A 111 -19.78 11.75 4.28
N ILE A 112 -18.80 11.06 4.88
CA ILE A 112 -17.46 11.63 5.03
C ILE A 112 -16.70 11.65 3.70
N LEU A 113 -16.94 10.69 2.81
CA LEU A 113 -16.38 10.71 1.47
C LEU A 113 -16.91 11.91 0.69
N HIS A 114 -18.22 12.17 0.75
CA HIS A 114 -18.79 13.36 0.12
C HIS A 114 -18.31 14.66 0.75
N VAL A 115 -18.09 14.70 2.07
CA VAL A 115 -17.41 15.85 2.70
C VAL A 115 -16.03 16.04 2.07
N ALA A 116 -15.19 15.00 2.00
CA ALA A 116 -13.86 15.12 1.39
C ALA A 116 -13.91 15.47 -0.10
N GLN A 117 -14.89 14.96 -0.85
CA GLN A 117 -15.10 15.29 -2.26
C GLN A 117 -15.28 16.80 -2.46
N THR A 118 -16.02 17.48 -1.55
CA THR A 118 -16.19 18.95 -1.64
C THR A 118 -14.91 19.74 -1.36
N LEU A 119 -13.88 19.11 -0.81
CA LEU A 119 -12.59 19.72 -0.55
C LEU A 119 -11.64 19.59 -1.75
N LEU A 120 -11.92 18.66 -2.65
CA LEU A 120 -11.07 18.31 -3.78
C LEU A 120 -11.48 19.08 -5.04
N PRO A 121 -10.58 19.19 -6.05
CA PRO A 121 -10.95 19.65 -7.38
C PRO A 121 -12.12 18.85 -7.98
N ASP A 122 -12.81 19.46 -8.95
CA ASP A 122 -13.90 18.78 -9.68
C ASP A 122 -13.41 17.51 -10.39
N GLY A 123 -14.30 16.53 -10.53
CA GLY A 123 -14.01 15.27 -11.25
C GLY A 123 -13.51 14.12 -10.36
N VAL A 124 -13.58 14.27 -9.04
CA VAL A 124 -13.40 13.16 -8.09
C VAL A 124 -14.72 12.44 -7.89
N GLU A 125 -14.73 11.12 -8.08
CA GLU A 125 -15.86 10.23 -7.84
C GLU A 125 -15.81 9.59 -6.45
N VAL A 126 -16.96 9.51 -5.79
CA VAL A 126 -17.10 8.87 -4.48
C VAL A 126 -17.62 7.46 -4.63
N HIS A 127 -16.91 6.50 -4.04
CA HIS A 127 -17.30 5.09 -4.03
C HIS A 127 -17.62 4.64 -2.60
N ASP A 128 -18.90 4.73 -2.23
CA ASP A 128 -19.45 4.36 -0.91
C ASP A 128 -19.59 2.83 -0.71
N SER A 129 -18.94 2.01 -1.55
CA SER A 129 -19.09 0.57 -1.43
C SER A 129 -18.16 0.01 -0.35
N PHE A 130 -18.74 -0.29 0.81
CA PHE A 130 -18.11 -1.06 1.89
C PHE A 130 -17.89 -2.53 1.56
N ASN A 131 -18.09 -2.99 0.32
CA ASN A 131 -17.83 -4.38 -0.03
C ASN A 131 -16.51 -4.59 -0.77
N GLY A 132 -15.85 -3.54 -1.33
CA GLY A 132 -14.55 -3.71 -2.03
C GLY A 132 -14.65 -4.48 -3.36
N GLU A 133 -15.68 -5.30 -3.46
CA GLU A 133 -16.31 -5.94 -4.60
C GLU A 133 -16.42 -5.04 -5.85
N ASN A 134 -16.55 -3.71 -5.73
CA ASN A 134 -16.46 -2.82 -6.89
C ASN A 134 -15.49 -1.65 -6.65
N LYS A 135 -14.27 -1.91 -6.14
CA LYS A 135 -13.20 -0.90 -6.23
C LYS A 135 -13.02 -0.58 -7.73
N TYR A 136 -13.37 0.66 -8.10
CA TYR A 136 -13.26 1.33 -9.40
C TYR A 136 -12.75 0.45 -10.57
N THR A 137 -13.65 0.12 -11.51
CA THR A 137 -13.29 -0.61 -12.74
C THR A 137 -12.81 0.30 -13.87
N ASP A 138 -13.04 1.60 -13.69
CA ASP A 138 -12.61 2.66 -14.59
C ASP A 138 -11.70 3.59 -13.79
N PHE A 139 -10.54 3.91 -14.36
CA PHE A 139 -9.55 4.83 -13.79
C PHE A 139 -9.39 6.06 -14.69
N SER A 140 -10.47 6.45 -15.37
CA SER A 140 -10.55 7.71 -16.12
C SER A 140 -10.74 8.92 -15.19
N HIS A 141 -11.19 8.68 -13.96
CA HIS A 141 -11.48 9.69 -12.94
C HIS A 141 -10.63 9.49 -11.68
N TRP A 142 -10.59 10.52 -10.83
CA TRP A 142 -10.09 10.35 -9.46
C TRP A 142 -11.16 9.68 -8.63
N HIS A 143 -10.76 8.88 -7.65
CA HIS A 143 -11.66 8.13 -6.80
C HIS A 143 -11.35 8.36 -5.33
N LEU A 144 -12.40 8.45 -4.53
CA LEU A 144 -12.32 8.55 -3.09
C LEU A 144 -13.09 7.40 -2.45
N THR A 145 -12.44 6.66 -1.55
CA THR A 145 -13.03 5.51 -0.86
C THR A 145 -12.73 5.49 0.63
N HIS A 146 -13.44 4.61 1.32
CA HIS A 146 -13.16 4.27 2.71
C HIS A 146 -11.91 3.40 2.81
N GLU A 147 -10.99 3.76 3.70
CA GLU A 147 -9.85 2.91 3.98
C GLU A 147 -10.05 2.08 5.27
N ARG A 148 -10.15 0.74 5.14
CA ARG A 148 -10.64 -0.18 6.18
C ARG A 148 -9.61 -0.59 7.21
N GLY A 149 -8.48 -1.10 6.75
CA GLY A 149 -7.36 -1.46 7.62
C GLY A 149 -6.64 -0.26 8.28
N LEU A 150 -7.18 0.96 8.16
CA LEU A 150 -6.69 2.16 8.83
C LEU A 150 -7.58 2.52 10.01
N VAL A 151 -6.91 2.85 11.11
CA VAL A 151 -7.56 3.30 12.34
C VAL A 151 -7.46 4.82 12.40
N GLY A 152 -8.61 5.50 12.52
CA GLY A 152 -8.65 6.92 12.85
C GLY A 152 -7.91 7.23 14.16
N LEU A 153 -7.65 8.50 14.43
CA LEU A 153 -7.09 8.91 15.71
C LEU A 153 -8.18 9.01 16.78
N ASP A 154 -7.89 8.47 17.95
CA ASP A 154 -8.72 8.75 19.11
C ASP A 154 -8.72 10.24 19.47
N LYS A 155 -9.71 10.66 20.27
CA LYS A 155 -9.87 12.06 20.68
C LYS A 155 -8.60 12.62 21.32
N LYS A 156 -7.91 11.87 22.18
CA LYS A 156 -6.70 12.33 22.87
C LYS A 156 -5.58 12.57 21.87
N ASN A 157 -5.32 11.59 20.99
CA ASN A 157 -4.27 11.65 19.99
C ASN A 157 -4.55 12.73 18.92
N LEU A 158 -5.80 12.89 18.51
CA LEU A 158 -6.23 13.97 17.63
C LEU A 158 -5.98 15.35 18.26
N MET A 159 -6.37 15.53 19.52
CA MET A 159 -6.15 16.80 20.22
C MET A 159 -4.66 17.12 20.42
N GLN A 160 -3.83 16.13 20.75
CA GLN A 160 -2.38 16.32 20.81
C GLN A 160 -1.80 16.73 19.46
N ARG A 161 -2.29 16.15 18.36
CA ARG A 161 -1.86 16.53 17.01
C ARG A 161 -2.27 17.96 16.65
N LEU A 162 -3.51 18.33 16.95
CA LEU A 162 -4.01 19.69 16.78
C LEU A 162 -3.18 20.71 17.59
N GLU A 163 -2.81 20.38 18.82
CA GLU A 163 -1.96 21.23 19.66
C GLU A 163 -0.54 21.38 19.09
N LYS A 164 0.04 20.30 18.54
CA LYS A 164 1.34 20.39 17.86
C LYS A 164 1.26 21.28 16.62
N LEU A 165 0.19 21.15 15.82
CA LEU A 165 -0.05 21.99 14.66
C LEU A 165 -0.22 23.47 15.05
N SER A 166 -0.96 23.76 16.13
CA SER A 166 -1.15 25.14 16.61
C SER A 166 0.12 25.80 17.17
N LYS A 167 1.11 24.99 17.57
CA LYS A 167 2.42 25.43 18.03
C LYS A 167 3.47 25.53 16.92
N ALA A 168 3.26 24.86 15.78
CA ALA A 168 4.17 24.94 14.66
C ALA A 168 4.22 26.38 14.14
N LYS A 169 5.41 26.88 13.76
CA LYS A 169 5.60 28.19 13.12
C LYS A 169 5.06 28.23 11.68
N ALA A 170 4.09 27.39 11.34
CA ALA A 170 3.49 27.34 10.03
C ALA A 170 2.63 28.60 9.82
N PRO A 171 2.89 29.40 8.77
CA PRO A 171 1.97 30.44 8.35
C PRO A 171 0.71 29.76 7.79
N GLY A 172 -0.43 29.99 8.43
CA GLY A 172 -1.70 29.43 7.96
C GLY A 172 -2.87 29.75 8.88
N ASP A 173 -4.06 29.76 8.30
CA ASP A 173 -5.30 30.08 9.01
C ASP A 173 -5.66 29.03 10.06
N LEU A 174 -5.28 27.76 9.85
CA LEU A 174 -5.52 26.66 10.79
C LEU A 174 -4.85 26.93 12.14
N THR A 175 -3.59 27.38 12.16
CA THR A 175 -2.85 27.70 13.39
C THR A 175 -3.53 28.80 14.19
N ASN A 176 -4.02 29.84 13.53
CA ASN A 176 -4.70 30.95 14.20
C ASN A 176 -6.10 30.56 14.67
N MET A 177 -6.78 29.71 13.92
CA MET A 177 -8.09 29.20 14.27
C MET A 177 -8.02 28.24 15.47
N LEU A 178 -7.02 27.35 15.54
CA LEU A 178 -6.84 26.42 16.66
C LEU A 178 -6.50 27.12 17.98
N LYS A 179 -6.12 28.40 17.96
CA LYS A 179 -5.98 29.22 19.17
C LYS A 179 -7.34 29.60 19.77
N GLN A 180 -8.43 29.50 19.02
CA GLN A 180 -9.78 29.77 19.52
C GLN A 180 -10.28 28.54 20.30
N PRO A 181 -10.63 28.66 21.59
CA PRO A 181 -11.10 27.53 22.39
C PRO A 181 -12.33 26.82 21.81
N SER A 182 -13.20 27.56 21.11
CA SER A 182 -14.36 27.03 20.41
C SER A 182 -13.98 26.03 19.30
N MET A 183 -12.87 26.27 18.61
CA MET A 183 -12.40 25.49 17.47
C MET A 183 -11.58 24.26 17.87
N THR A 184 -11.31 24.07 19.15
CA THR A 184 -10.69 22.83 19.68
C THR A 184 -11.72 21.73 19.95
N LYS A 185 -13.01 22.07 19.91
CA LYS A 185 -14.11 21.12 20.04
C LYS A 185 -14.64 20.74 18.66
N GLY A 186 -15.36 19.63 18.58
CA GLY A 186 -16.06 19.27 17.34
C GLY A 186 -15.13 18.78 16.24
N TRP A 187 -14.03 18.11 16.56
CA TRP A 187 -13.22 17.38 15.58
C TRP A 187 -13.44 15.87 15.68
N ASN A 188 -13.41 15.21 14.53
CA ASN A 188 -13.31 13.77 14.43
C ASN A 188 -12.32 13.40 13.32
N THR A 189 -12.00 12.11 13.21
CA THR A 189 -11.20 11.58 12.12
C THR A 189 -11.93 10.49 11.36
N HIS A 190 -11.52 10.29 10.12
CA HIS A 190 -12.00 9.20 9.28
C HIS A 190 -10.90 8.76 8.31
N PRO A 191 -10.65 7.45 8.16
CA PRO A 191 -9.68 6.95 7.21
C PRO A 191 -10.21 7.02 5.77
N LEU A 192 -9.37 7.49 4.86
CA LEU A 192 -9.66 7.67 3.44
C LEU A 192 -8.58 7.03 2.58
N GLU A 193 -8.97 6.65 1.37
CA GLU A 193 -8.09 6.29 0.27
C GLU A 193 -8.44 7.21 -0.91
N LEU A 194 -7.45 7.93 -1.43
CA LEU A 194 -7.55 8.72 -2.65
C LEU A 194 -6.78 8.02 -3.76
N VAL A 195 -7.45 7.71 -4.86
CA VAL A 195 -6.85 7.03 -6.03
C VAL A 195 -6.93 7.93 -7.24
N SER A 196 -5.82 8.11 -7.94
CA SER A 196 -5.81 8.90 -9.15
C SER A 196 -6.36 8.13 -10.35
N ARG A 197 -6.80 8.88 -11.34
CA ARG A 197 -6.90 8.37 -12.70
C ARG A 197 -5.53 7.93 -13.23
N VAL A 198 -5.51 7.25 -14.38
CA VAL A 198 -4.28 7.00 -15.13
C VAL A 198 -3.78 8.31 -15.74
N LEU A 199 -2.56 8.68 -15.38
CA LEU A 199 -1.91 9.93 -15.78
C LEU A 199 -0.71 9.65 -16.69
N PRO A 200 -0.50 10.41 -17.78
CA PRO A 200 0.78 10.36 -18.48
C PRO A 200 1.89 10.91 -17.55
N TYR A 201 3.08 10.32 -17.55
CA TYR A 201 4.18 10.88 -16.75
C TYR A 201 4.67 12.19 -17.36
N SER A 202 4.26 13.32 -16.76
CA SER A 202 4.54 14.68 -17.22
C SER A 202 4.42 15.68 -16.07
N SER A 203 5.04 16.86 -16.19
CA SER A 203 4.93 17.92 -15.18
C SER A 203 3.48 18.38 -14.94
N ALA A 204 2.62 18.34 -15.96
CA ALA A 204 1.21 18.70 -15.81
C ALA A 204 0.46 17.69 -14.93
N SER A 205 0.73 16.40 -15.11
CA SER A 205 0.16 15.33 -14.28
C SER A 205 0.66 15.38 -12.83
N ILE A 206 1.93 15.70 -12.63
CA ILE A 206 2.49 15.90 -11.28
C ILE A 206 1.83 17.13 -10.61
N ALA A 207 1.63 18.23 -11.34
CA ALA A 207 0.90 19.39 -10.82
C ALA A 207 -0.56 19.05 -10.46
N GLU A 208 -1.23 18.20 -11.24
CA GLU A 208 -2.58 17.69 -10.92
C GLU A 208 -2.57 16.90 -9.60
N VAL A 209 -1.59 16.00 -9.41
CA VAL A 209 -1.40 15.28 -8.14
C VAL A 209 -1.19 16.27 -6.98
N HIS A 210 -0.33 17.28 -7.18
CA HIS A 210 -0.07 18.29 -6.16
C HIS A 210 -1.33 19.04 -5.75
N GLN A 211 -2.16 19.40 -6.72
CA GLN A 211 -3.42 20.11 -6.47
C GLN A 211 -4.34 19.30 -5.56
N HIS A 212 -4.55 18.00 -5.84
CA HIS A 212 -5.43 17.15 -5.05
C HIS A 212 -4.90 16.91 -3.63
N LEU A 213 -3.61 16.64 -3.50
CA LEU A 213 -2.97 16.42 -2.19
C LEU A 213 -3.00 17.68 -1.33
N THR A 214 -2.67 18.84 -1.91
CA THR A 214 -2.69 20.12 -1.21
C THR A 214 -4.10 20.46 -0.71
N ALA A 215 -5.12 20.20 -1.53
CA ALA A 215 -6.51 20.45 -1.18
C ALA A 215 -6.98 19.64 0.04
N LEU A 216 -6.48 18.42 0.23
CA LEU A 216 -6.75 17.61 1.42
C LEU A 216 -5.94 18.03 2.64
N GLN A 217 -4.71 18.51 2.45
CA GLN A 217 -3.79 18.73 3.56
C GLN A 217 -4.19 19.87 4.48
N GLU A 218 -4.71 20.98 3.97
CA GLU A 218 -4.98 22.15 4.81
C GLU A 218 -6.25 22.89 4.39
N GLY A 219 -7.13 23.09 5.37
CA GLY A 219 -8.24 24.02 5.26
C GLY A 219 -8.70 24.52 6.62
N LEU A 220 -9.65 25.45 6.61
CA LEU A 220 -10.20 26.00 7.84
C LEU A 220 -10.92 24.94 8.68
N ALA A 221 -11.56 23.95 8.07
CA ALA A 221 -12.38 22.98 8.81
C ALA A 221 -11.89 21.54 8.64
N HIS A 222 -10.70 21.34 8.09
CA HIS A 222 -10.13 20.02 7.83
C HIS A 222 -8.60 20.06 7.74
N PHE A 223 -8.01 18.89 7.93
CA PHE A 223 -6.65 18.60 7.50
C PHE A 223 -6.49 17.09 7.37
N ALA A 224 -5.80 16.65 6.31
CA ALA A 224 -5.46 15.25 6.13
C ALA A 224 -4.02 14.99 6.55
N PHE A 225 -3.76 13.81 7.08
CA PHE A 225 -2.41 13.39 7.45
C PHE A 225 -2.21 11.89 7.26
N ALA A 226 -0.96 11.51 6.99
CA ALA A 226 -0.53 10.12 7.05
C ALA A 226 -0.14 9.73 8.49
N THR A 227 -0.30 8.43 8.78
CA THR A 227 0.21 7.75 9.98
C THR A 227 1.17 6.64 9.55
N ALA A 228 1.85 6.01 10.50
CA ALA A 228 2.70 4.85 10.21
C ALA A 228 1.95 3.73 9.47
N HIS A 229 0.63 3.62 9.66
CA HIS A 229 -0.18 2.57 9.04
C HIS A 229 -0.68 2.91 7.63
N CYS A 230 -0.60 4.18 7.22
CA CYS A 230 -1.05 4.62 5.91
C CYS A 230 -0.14 4.05 4.82
N GLY A 231 -0.73 3.54 3.75
CA GLY A 231 -0.05 3.19 2.51
C GLY A 231 0.08 4.37 1.54
N LEU A 232 1.12 4.32 0.72
CA LEU A 232 1.28 5.07 -0.53
C LEU A 232 1.64 4.07 -1.62
N HIS A 233 0.83 3.96 -2.67
CA HIS A 233 1.14 3.12 -3.81
C HIS A 233 1.31 3.97 -5.07
N ILE A 234 2.34 3.66 -5.85
CA ILE A 234 2.54 4.22 -7.18
C ILE A 234 2.42 3.09 -8.20
N HIS A 235 1.50 3.23 -9.13
CA HIS A 235 1.36 2.31 -10.25
C HIS A 235 2.07 2.92 -11.45
N VAL A 236 2.90 2.14 -12.14
CA VAL A 236 3.54 2.55 -13.40
C VAL A 236 3.05 1.64 -14.52
N GLY A 237 2.53 2.23 -15.59
CA GLY A 237 1.93 1.50 -16.71
C GLY A 237 2.49 1.93 -18.07
N LEU A 238 2.02 1.24 -19.10
CA LEU A 238 2.28 1.62 -20.49
C LEU A 238 1.10 2.44 -21.04
N PRO A 239 1.35 3.50 -21.83
CA PRO A 239 0.29 4.24 -22.47
C PRO A 239 -0.46 3.37 -23.47
N VAL A 240 -1.78 3.51 -23.51
CA VAL A 240 -2.61 2.93 -24.58
C VAL A 240 -2.50 3.84 -25.81
N PRO A 241 -2.01 3.35 -26.96
CA PRO A 241 -1.92 4.18 -28.17
C PRO A 241 -3.28 4.72 -28.60
N SER A 242 -3.32 5.94 -29.14
CA SER A 242 -4.59 6.55 -29.61
C SER A 242 -5.25 5.77 -30.76
N ASN A 243 -4.46 4.96 -31.48
CA ASN A 243 -4.92 4.05 -32.54
C ASN A 243 -5.17 2.61 -32.04
N HIS A 244 -5.18 2.39 -30.72
CA HIS A 244 -5.48 1.08 -30.13
C HIS A 244 -6.89 0.64 -30.53
N GLN A 245 -6.97 -0.58 -31.10
CA GLN A 245 -8.23 -1.09 -31.64
C GLN A 245 -9.08 -1.68 -30.51
N ALA A 246 -10.36 -1.29 -30.47
CA ALA A 246 -11.32 -1.88 -29.54
C ALA A 246 -11.31 -3.42 -29.67
N GLY A 247 -11.13 -4.11 -28.55
CA GLY A 247 -11.03 -5.58 -28.49
C GLY A 247 -9.62 -6.15 -28.55
N THR A 248 -8.59 -5.33 -28.83
CA THR A 248 -7.19 -5.76 -28.63
C THR A 248 -6.77 -5.58 -27.17
N PRO A 249 -5.91 -6.45 -26.60
CA PRO A 249 -5.35 -6.22 -25.28
C PRO A 249 -4.52 -4.92 -25.26
N PRO A 250 -4.56 -4.14 -24.17
CA PRO A 250 -3.67 -3.00 -24.00
C PRO A 250 -2.20 -3.45 -23.89
N PRO A 251 -1.23 -2.57 -24.13
CA PRO A 251 0.19 -2.91 -23.99
C PRO A 251 0.51 -3.38 -22.56
N THR A 252 1.39 -4.38 -22.45
CA THR A 252 1.85 -4.95 -21.17
C THR A 252 3.37 -5.01 -21.11
N PHE A 253 3.92 -5.04 -19.91
CA PHE A 253 5.36 -5.24 -19.73
C PHE A 253 5.77 -6.65 -20.15
N THR A 254 6.92 -6.76 -20.81
CA THR A 254 7.45 -8.05 -21.26
C THR A 254 8.09 -8.80 -20.09
N LEU A 255 8.20 -10.14 -20.19
CA LEU A 255 8.95 -10.92 -19.20
C LEU A 255 10.39 -10.40 -19.00
N PRO A 256 11.19 -10.11 -20.05
CA PRO A 256 12.49 -9.45 -19.90
C PRO A 256 12.46 -8.20 -19.01
N THR A 257 11.55 -7.26 -19.29
CA THR A 257 11.41 -6.03 -18.49
C THR A 257 11.16 -6.34 -17.03
N LEU A 258 10.26 -7.29 -16.77
CA LEU A 258 9.90 -7.73 -15.44
C LEU A 258 11.08 -8.43 -14.73
N GLN A 259 11.83 -9.29 -15.42
CA GLN A 259 13.02 -9.95 -14.87
C GLN A 259 14.11 -8.93 -14.49
N HIS A 260 14.41 -7.97 -15.38
CA HIS A 260 15.37 -6.91 -15.09
C HIS A 260 14.92 -6.04 -13.93
N LEU A 261 13.63 -5.70 -13.85
CA LEU A 261 13.10 -5.00 -12.69
C LEU A 261 13.34 -5.83 -11.44
N ALA A 262 12.82 -7.07 -11.36
CA ALA A 262 13.00 -7.95 -10.20
C ALA A 262 14.47 -8.09 -9.77
N TYR A 263 15.40 -8.12 -10.74
CA TYR A 263 16.82 -8.20 -10.44
C TYR A 263 17.40 -6.90 -9.85
N ILE A 264 17.12 -5.73 -10.44
CA ILE A 264 17.46 -4.41 -9.85
C ILE A 264 16.93 -4.33 -8.42
N GLN A 265 15.70 -4.78 -8.25
CA GLN A 265 14.99 -4.74 -7.00
C GLN A 265 15.70 -5.54 -5.91
N VAL A 266 16.05 -6.79 -6.20
CA VAL A 266 16.83 -7.65 -5.29
C VAL A 266 18.20 -7.05 -5.01
N MET A 267 18.88 -6.54 -6.05
CA MET A 267 20.21 -5.97 -5.92
C MET A 267 20.27 -4.75 -5.01
N TYR A 268 19.36 -3.80 -5.22
CA TYR A 268 19.37 -2.53 -4.52
C TYR A 268 18.41 -2.49 -3.35
N GLN A 269 17.83 -3.62 -2.91
CA GLN A 269 16.78 -3.62 -1.88
C GLN A 269 17.21 -2.87 -0.62
N ALA A 270 18.41 -3.15 -0.09
CA ALA A 270 18.93 -2.49 1.11
C ALA A 270 19.17 -0.99 0.88
N HIS A 271 19.64 -0.61 -0.30
CA HIS A 271 19.92 0.78 -0.68
C HIS A 271 18.64 1.59 -0.92
N ILE A 272 17.64 1.00 -1.58
CA ILE A 272 16.31 1.59 -1.79
C ILE A 272 15.61 1.75 -0.44
N SER A 273 15.72 0.77 0.47
CA SER A 273 15.10 0.85 1.79
C SER A 273 15.57 2.08 2.58
N LYS A 274 16.85 2.47 2.42
CA LYS A 274 17.42 3.69 3.02
C LYS A 274 16.78 4.99 2.52
N LEU A 275 16.00 4.99 1.43
CA LEU A 275 15.24 6.15 0.94
C LEU A 275 13.95 6.40 1.75
N HIS A 276 13.50 5.45 2.58
CA HIS A 276 12.21 5.53 3.29
C HIS A 276 12.38 5.50 4.82
N PRO A 277 11.42 6.01 5.62
CA PRO A 277 11.56 6.17 7.08
C PRO A 277 12.09 4.93 7.80
N THR A 278 12.83 5.08 8.90
CA THR A 278 13.48 3.96 9.62
C THR A 278 12.48 2.98 10.24
N SER A 279 11.25 3.41 10.50
CA SER A 279 10.10 2.54 10.79
C SER A 279 9.83 1.48 9.71
N ARG A 280 10.48 1.59 8.55
CA ARG A 280 10.53 0.64 7.44
C ARG A 280 11.81 -0.22 7.43
N GLY A 281 12.87 0.18 8.11
CA GLY A 281 14.21 -0.44 8.02
C GLY A 281 14.42 -1.65 8.94
N ASP A 282 13.70 -1.72 10.05
CA ASP A 282 14.09 -2.58 11.17
C ASP A 282 12.92 -3.51 11.53
N GLY A 283 13.11 -4.81 11.32
CA GLY A 283 12.12 -5.92 11.37
C GLY A 283 11.34 -6.16 12.67
N THR A 284 10.91 -5.10 13.35
CA THR A 284 10.03 -5.15 14.52
C THR A 284 8.56 -5.33 14.15
N ASN A 285 8.18 -5.10 12.89
CA ASN A 285 6.82 -5.33 12.42
C ASN A 285 6.76 -6.67 11.67
N ILE A 286 6.10 -7.65 12.28
CA ILE A 286 6.07 -9.08 11.91
C ILE A 286 5.53 -9.33 10.48
N ASP A 287 4.86 -8.34 9.89
CA ASP A 287 4.23 -8.44 8.56
C ASP A 287 5.19 -8.20 7.37
N LEU A 288 6.46 -7.91 7.62
CA LEU A 288 7.41 -7.40 6.64
C LEU A 288 8.45 -8.46 6.24
N LYS A 289 8.25 -9.12 5.08
CA LYS A 289 9.19 -10.13 4.55
C LYS A 289 10.00 -9.56 3.38
N SER A 290 11.32 -9.60 3.48
CA SER A 290 12.22 -9.21 2.38
C SER A 290 12.14 -10.19 1.20
N ASN A 291 12.23 -9.66 -0.03
CA ASN A 291 12.29 -10.48 -1.23
C ASN A 291 13.61 -11.28 -1.31
N ILE A 292 14.70 -10.75 -0.75
CA ILE A 292 16.00 -11.44 -0.59
C ILE A 292 15.81 -12.80 0.11
N GLY A 293 14.81 -12.90 1.00
CA GLY A 293 14.33 -14.13 1.61
C GLY A 293 14.17 -15.31 0.66
N ASN A 294 13.67 -15.06 -0.55
CA ASN A 294 13.37 -16.10 -1.55
C ASN A 294 14.61 -16.56 -2.33
N PHE A 295 15.74 -15.87 -2.14
CA PHE A 295 16.99 -16.09 -2.85
C PHE A 295 18.10 -16.67 -1.97
N TYR A 296 17.89 -16.77 -0.66
CA TYR A 296 18.79 -17.51 0.21
C TYR A 296 18.99 -18.95 -0.27
N GLU A 297 20.17 -19.48 0.01
CA GLU A 297 20.42 -20.89 -0.13
C GLU A 297 19.50 -21.66 0.83
N GLU A 298 18.76 -22.61 0.27
CA GLU A 298 18.18 -23.62 1.14
C GLU A 298 19.39 -24.40 1.66
N PRO A 299 19.55 -24.53 2.99
CA PRO A 299 20.61 -25.35 3.50
C PRO A 299 20.48 -26.74 2.87
N GLU A 300 21.62 -27.34 2.49
CA GLU A 300 21.64 -28.74 2.09
C GLU A 300 20.86 -29.54 3.15
N PRO A 301 19.95 -30.45 2.75
CA PRO A 301 19.22 -31.25 3.70
C PRO A 301 20.24 -31.96 4.59
N LEU A 302 20.16 -31.75 5.91
CA LEU A 302 21.01 -32.48 6.83
C LEU A 302 20.75 -33.97 6.66
N THR A 303 21.82 -34.77 6.65
CA THR A 303 21.67 -36.22 6.76
C THR A 303 21.00 -36.57 8.09
N ASP A 304 20.33 -37.73 8.19
CA ASP A 304 19.70 -38.17 9.44
C ASP A 304 20.70 -38.15 10.61
N ALA A 305 21.97 -38.48 10.35
CA ALA A 305 23.04 -38.45 11.35
C ALA A 305 23.42 -37.02 11.78
N GLU A 306 23.46 -36.05 10.84
CA GLU A 306 23.70 -34.65 11.15
C GLU A 306 22.51 -34.03 11.89
N TYR A 307 21.27 -34.37 11.49
CA TYR A 307 20.06 -33.97 12.19
C TYR A 307 20.02 -34.55 13.60
N ASP A 308 20.34 -35.83 13.79
CA ASP A 308 20.37 -36.45 15.11
C ASP A 308 21.52 -35.99 16.00
N ALA A 309 22.60 -35.48 15.41
CA ALA A 309 23.66 -34.81 16.11
C ALA A 309 23.28 -33.39 16.57
N LEU A 310 22.22 -32.79 16.02
CA LEU A 310 21.67 -31.54 16.54
C LEU A 310 21.07 -31.78 17.93
N ASP A 311 21.38 -30.88 18.86
CA ASP A 311 20.66 -30.82 20.11
C ASP A 311 19.20 -30.38 19.89
N ALA A 312 18.40 -30.38 20.97
CA ALA A 312 16.99 -29.96 20.90
C ALA A 312 16.82 -28.54 20.31
N ARG A 313 17.85 -27.68 20.43
CA ARG A 313 17.84 -26.31 19.92
C ARG A 313 18.06 -26.28 18.41
N GLY A 314 19.04 -27.03 17.90
CA GLY A 314 19.29 -27.17 16.47
C GLY A 314 18.12 -27.80 15.72
N LYS A 315 17.49 -28.83 16.31
CA LYS A 315 16.30 -29.48 15.74
C LYS A 315 15.11 -28.51 15.65
N PHE A 316 14.82 -27.77 16.72
CA PHE A 316 13.77 -26.75 16.74
C PHE A 316 14.00 -25.65 15.70
N PHE A 317 15.26 -25.20 15.53
CA PHE A 317 15.60 -24.18 14.53
C PHE A 317 15.42 -24.67 13.09
N LEU A 318 15.86 -25.89 12.79
CA LEU A 318 15.66 -26.48 11.46
C LEU A 318 14.17 -26.64 11.15
N GLU A 319 13.38 -27.07 12.14
CA GLU A 319 11.92 -27.14 12.03
C GLU A 319 11.29 -25.77 11.80
N MET A 320 11.71 -24.71 12.51
CA MET A 320 11.25 -23.34 12.26
C MET A 320 11.59 -22.83 10.85
N PHE A 321 12.81 -23.11 10.37
CA PHE A 321 13.27 -22.67 9.06
C PHE A 321 12.57 -23.42 7.91
N LEU A 322 12.33 -24.72 8.09
CA LEU A 322 11.67 -25.59 7.10
C LEU A 322 10.14 -25.45 7.10
N LEU A 323 9.51 -25.25 8.26
CA LEU A 323 8.06 -25.21 8.38
C LEU A 323 7.44 -23.86 8.03
N ARG A 324 8.22 -22.77 7.97
CA ARG A 324 7.85 -21.41 7.49
C ARG A 324 6.53 -20.77 8.00
N GLU A 325 5.73 -21.40 8.86
CA GLU A 325 4.32 -21.04 9.02
C GLU A 325 3.79 -20.78 10.44
N ASP A 326 4.57 -20.88 11.53
CA ASP A 326 3.98 -20.56 12.85
C ASP A 326 4.94 -19.89 13.85
N THR A 327 4.78 -18.57 14.00
CA THR A 327 5.56 -17.71 14.90
C THR A 327 5.05 -17.69 16.33
N ASP A 328 3.87 -18.27 16.62
CA ASP A 328 3.34 -18.34 18.00
C ASP A 328 4.21 -19.26 18.89
N SER A 329 5.07 -20.06 18.26
CA SER A 329 6.11 -20.89 18.90
C SER A 329 7.31 -20.13 19.47
N LEU A 330 7.47 -18.83 19.18
CA LEU A 330 8.62 -18.01 19.63
C LEU A 330 8.46 -17.42 21.05
N ILE A 331 7.23 -17.39 21.57
CA ILE A 331 6.88 -16.78 22.87
C ILE A 331 7.69 -17.38 24.04
N PRO A 332 7.90 -18.71 24.13
CA PRO A 332 8.59 -19.31 25.28
C PRO A 332 10.08 -18.94 25.40
N LEU A 333 10.77 -18.65 24.28
CA LEU A 333 12.21 -18.33 24.27
C LEU A 333 12.49 -16.88 24.72
N VAL A 334 11.62 -15.95 24.35
CA VAL A 334 11.68 -14.56 24.83
C VAL A 334 11.36 -14.49 26.32
N GLU A 335 10.42 -15.31 26.79
CA GLU A 335 10.07 -15.42 28.21
C GLU A 335 11.18 -16.06 29.07
N ALA A 336 12.07 -16.87 28.47
CA ALA A 336 13.21 -17.48 29.14
C ALA A 336 14.41 -16.53 29.35
N GLY A 337 14.36 -15.30 28.83
CA GLY A 337 15.42 -14.30 29.01
C GLY A 337 16.71 -14.57 28.22
N GLU A 338 16.67 -15.49 27.25
CA GLU A 338 17.79 -15.73 26.34
C GLU A 338 17.80 -14.69 25.23
N ASP A 339 18.96 -14.06 24.97
CA ASP A 339 19.14 -13.15 23.83
C ASP A 339 19.13 -13.97 22.53
N PRO A 340 18.08 -13.87 21.70
CA PRO A 340 17.99 -14.63 20.46
C PRO A 340 19.15 -14.34 19.52
N ASN A 341 19.84 -13.20 19.65
CA ASN A 341 20.92 -12.78 18.76
C ASN A 341 22.25 -13.53 18.99
N VAL A 342 22.43 -14.19 20.14
CA VAL A 342 23.69 -14.90 20.47
C VAL A 342 23.78 -16.27 19.78
N VAL A 343 22.69 -16.75 19.17
CA VAL A 343 22.51 -18.13 18.68
C VAL A 343 22.85 -18.29 17.19
N PHE A 344 22.95 -17.20 16.43
CA PHE A 344 23.07 -17.21 14.96
C PHE A 344 24.51 -17.43 14.42
N ALA A 345 25.42 -17.96 15.23
CA ALA A 345 26.85 -17.72 15.05
C ALA A 345 27.64 -18.65 14.11
N GLU A 346 27.07 -19.67 13.46
CA GLU A 346 27.90 -20.58 12.63
C GLU A 346 27.51 -20.68 11.15
N GLN A 347 27.17 -19.52 10.56
CA GLN A 347 26.97 -19.22 9.13
C GLN A 347 25.49 -19.10 8.72
N PRO A 348 24.89 -17.90 8.84
CA PRO A 348 23.58 -17.65 8.25
C PRO A 348 23.62 -17.94 6.74
N PRO A 349 22.51 -18.43 6.15
CA PRO A 349 22.47 -18.70 4.72
C PRO A 349 22.94 -17.46 3.96
N THR A 350 23.95 -17.64 3.12
CA THR A 350 24.51 -16.51 2.37
C THR A 350 23.60 -16.22 1.20
N PHE A 351 23.22 -14.95 1.06
CA PHE A 351 22.53 -14.49 -0.14
C PHE A 351 23.57 -14.32 -1.24
N SER A 352 23.26 -14.80 -2.44
CA SER A 352 24.13 -14.70 -3.61
C SER A 352 23.42 -14.02 -4.77
N PHE A 353 23.97 -12.90 -5.26
CA PHE A 353 23.47 -12.23 -6.46
C PHE A 353 23.47 -13.15 -7.69
N LYS A 354 24.46 -14.05 -7.78
CA LYS A 354 24.53 -15.06 -8.84
C LYS A 354 23.30 -15.96 -8.83
N ARG A 355 22.90 -16.47 -7.66
CA ARG A 355 21.71 -17.31 -7.50
C ARG A 355 20.43 -16.53 -7.78
N ALA A 356 20.33 -15.29 -7.32
CA ALA A 356 19.19 -14.44 -7.65
C ALA A 356 19.03 -14.26 -9.16
N ARG A 357 20.13 -13.99 -9.86
CA ARG A 357 20.18 -13.91 -11.32
C ARG A 357 19.74 -15.23 -11.98
N GLU A 358 20.35 -16.34 -11.60
CA GLU A 358 20.02 -17.67 -12.16
C GLU A 358 18.54 -18.03 -11.97
N LYS A 359 17.97 -17.75 -10.79
CA LYS A 359 16.54 -17.95 -10.53
C LYS A 359 15.66 -17.03 -11.38
N ILE A 360 15.93 -15.71 -11.38
CA ILE A 360 15.09 -14.71 -12.06
C ILE A 360 15.12 -14.90 -13.58
N PHE A 361 16.27 -15.25 -14.13
CA PHE A 361 16.50 -15.39 -15.58
C PHE A 361 16.53 -16.86 -16.05
N ALA A 362 15.93 -17.78 -15.29
CA ALA A 362 15.82 -19.17 -15.71
C ALA A 362 15.08 -19.31 -17.06
N ASP A 363 15.50 -20.25 -17.90
CA ASP A 363 14.93 -20.46 -19.25
C ASP A 363 13.43 -20.81 -19.21
N ASP A 364 12.99 -21.46 -18.13
CA ASP A 364 11.59 -21.83 -17.90
C ASP A 364 10.81 -20.78 -17.10
N MET A 365 11.41 -19.60 -16.88
CA MET A 365 10.78 -18.51 -16.17
C MET A 365 9.55 -18.02 -16.93
N THR A 366 8.47 -17.83 -16.21
CA THR A 366 7.25 -17.20 -16.71
C THR A 366 6.95 -16.00 -15.85
N ILE A 367 6.07 -15.12 -16.34
CA ILE A 367 5.64 -13.98 -15.54
C ILE A 367 5.00 -14.44 -14.21
N SER A 368 4.25 -15.54 -14.24
CA SER A 368 3.65 -16.14 -13.03
C SER A 368 4.68 -16.62 -12.02
N LYS A 369 5.68 -17.38 -12.50
CA LYS A 369 6.76 -17.90 -11.66
C LYS A 369 7.57 -16.74 -11.06
N LEU A 370 7.81 -15.68 -11.83
CA LEU A 370 8.52 -14.50 -11.36
C LEU A 370 7.71 -13.77 -10.27
N SER A 371 6.39 -13.65 -10.44
CA SER A 371 5.50 -13.09 -9.42
C SER A 371 5.52 -13.89 -8.14
N GLU A 372 5.46 -15.22 -8.24
CA GLU A 372 5.52 -16.13 -7.08
C GLU A 372 6.88 -16.01 -6.39
N LEU A 373 7.97 -15.93 -7.16
CA LEU A 373 9.33 -15.73 -6.66
C LEU A 373 9.48 -14.39 -5.93
N MET A 374 8.79 -13.33 -6.36
CA MET A 374 8.90 -11.99 -5.77
C MET A 374 7.89 -11.73 -4.64
N GLY A 375 6.80 -12.50 -4.52
CA GLY A 375 5.72 -12.26 -3.56
C GLY A 375 5.37 -13.43 -2.63
N GLY A 376 5.82 -14.65 -2.93
CA GLY A 376 5.44 -15.88 -2.22
C GLY A 376 4.00 -16.36 -2.53
N LYS A 377 3.75 -17.66 -2.33
CA LYS A 377 2.46 -18.33 -2.65
C LYS A 377 1.24 -17.74 -1.92
N GLU A 378 1.42 -17.18 -0.72
CA GLU A 378 0.31 -16.68 0.11
C GLU A 378 -0.14 -15.25 -0.22
N LYS A 379 0.71 -14.46 -0.89
CA LYS A 379 0.45 -13.03 -1.17
C LYS A 379 0.05 -12.77 -2.63
N ALA A 380 0.12 -13.79 -3.48
CA ALA A 380 -0.44 -13.79 -4.83
C ALA A 380 -1.93 -14.20 -4.79
N ARG A 381 -2.78 -13.42 -4.10
CA ARG A 381 -4.23 -13.63 -4.17
C ARG A 381 -4.81 -12.90 -5.38
N ILE A 382 -5.47 -13.66 -6.25
CA ILE A 382 -6.19 -13.19 -7.44
C ILE A 382 -7.65 -12.95 -7.03
N VAL A 383 -8.19 -11.76 -7.28
CA VAL A 383 -9.65 -11.52 -7.21
C VAL A 383 -10.17 -11.28 -8.63
N ASN A 384 -11.08 -12.14 -9.11
CA ASN A 384 -11.80 -11.97 -10.36
C ASN A 384 -13.27 -11.63 -10.04
N TRP A 385 -13.74 -10.46 -10.48
CA TRP A 385 -15.05 -9.93 -10.11
C TRP A 385 -16.23 -10.36 -11.02
N LYS A 386 -15.99 -11.00 -12.18
CA LYS A 386 -17.10 -11.30 -13.12
C LYS A 386 -17.46 -12.78 -13.27
N TYR A 387 -16.76 -13.70 -12.62
CA TYR A 387 -16.93 -15.14 -12.88
C TYR A 387 -16.86 -16.09 -11.66
N VAL A 388 -17.19 -15.61 -10.47
CA VAL A 388 -17.33 -16.45 -9.25
C VAL A 388 -18.49 -17.47 -9.36
N ALA A 389 -19.33 -17.42 -10.41
CA ALA A 389 -20.37 -18.41 -10.58
C ALA A 389 -19.92 -19.74 -11.22
N ARG A 390 -18.99 -19.79 -12.18
CA ARG A 390 -18.75 -21.05 -12.94
C ARG A 390 -17.41 -21.06 -13.69
N THR A 391 -16.34 -21.58 -13.08
CA THR A 391 -15.40 -22.58 -13.67
C THR A 391 -14.21 -22.84 -12.76
N LYS A 392 -13.87 -24.13 -12.58
CA LYS A 392 -12.60 -24.60 -12.02
C LYS A 392 -11.51 -24.45 -13.09
N GLY A 393 -10.51 -23.61 -12.88
CA GLY A 393 -9.38 -23.44 -13.80
C GLY A 393 -8.32 -22.48 -13.22
N THR A 394 -7.05 -22.78 -13.49
CA THR A 394 -5.83 -22.12 -13.00
C THR A 394 -5.65 -20.68 -13.53
N TYR A 395 -5.20 -19.75 -12.68
CA TYR A 395 -4.91 -18.35 -13.03
C TYR A 395 -3.52 -17.93 -12.54
N THR A 396 -2.82 -17.13 -13.35
CA THR A 396 -1.42 -16.68 -13.16
C THR A 396 -1.35 -15.16 -12.96
N SER A 397 -0.61 -14.70 -11.94
CA SER A 397 -0.44 -13.29 -11.56
C SER A 397 0.92 -12.72 -12.01
N SER A 398 1.00 -11.40 -12.22
CA SER A 398 2.27 -10.68 -12.30
C SER A 398 2.26 -9.51 -11.34
N ILE A 399 2.99 -9.65 -10.26
CA ILE A 399 3.27 -8.63 -9.28
C ILE A 399 4.79 -8.59 -9.11
N ILE A 400 5.40 -7.44 -9.35
CA ILE A 400 6.79 -7.16 -8.97
C ILE A 400 6.76 -6.11 -7.86
N LEU A 401 6.69 -6.60 -6.63
CA LEU A 401 6.72 -5.81 -5.40
C LEU A 401 8.17 -5.50 -5.02
N LEU A 402 8.42 -4.28 -4.55
CA LEU A 402 9.67 -3.92 -3.89
C LEU A 402 9.46 -3.14 -2.59
N PRO A 403 10.29 -3.42 -1.57
CA PRO A 403 10.23 -4.63 -0.76
C PRO A 403 8.86 -4.69 -0.06
N SER A 404 8.36 -5.88 0.20
CA SER A 404 7.06 -6.08 0.85
C SER A 404 6.96 -5.38 2.21
N PHE A 405 6.28 -4.23 2.23
CA PHE A 405 5.58 -3.76 3.42
C PHE A 405 4.09 -3.88 3.18
N VAL A 406 3.61 -5.11 3.27
CA VAL A 406 2.21 -5.46 3.07
C VAL A 406 1.66 -5.95 4.40
N SER A 407 0.78 -5.16 5.02
CA SER A 407 -0.17 -5.74 5.97
C SER A 407 -1.06 -6.72 5.22
N LYS A 408 -1.39 -7.85 5.84
CA LYS A 408 -2.06 -9.02 5.23
C LYS A 408 -3.34 -8.76 4.42
N ASP A 409 -3.94 -7.56 4.45
CA ASP A 409 -5.32 -7.33 3.97
C ASP A 409 -5.52 -6.30 2.85
N ARG A 410 -4.53 -5.92 2.04
CA ARG A 410 -4.78 -5.04 0.89
C ARG A 410 -4.02 -5.45 -0.34
N THR A 411 -4.72 -5.73 -1.43
CA THR A 411 -4.20 -5.95 -2.78
C THR A 411 -5.00 -5.07 -3.73
N LEU A 412 -4.39 -4.05 -4.33
CA LEU A 412 -4.99 -3.32 -5.44
C LEU A 412 -4.66 -4.10 -6.71
N THR A 413 -5.69 -4.69 -7.29
CA THR A 413 -5.60 -5.68 -8.36
C THR A 413 -5.89 -4.99 -9.69
N VAL A 414 -5.00 -5.13 -10.66
CA VAL A 414 -5.28 -4.78 -12.07
C VAL A 414 -6.28 -5.79 -12.63
N SER A 415 -7.29 -5.33 -13.36
CA SER A 415 -8.34 -6.16 -13.97
C SER A 415 -7.79 -7.27 -14.89
N PHE A 416 -7.95 -8.53 -14.47
CA PHE A 416 -7.63 -9.73 -15.24
C PHE A 416 -8.91 -10.40 -15.77
N ALA A 417 -9.26 -10.09 -17.02
CA ALA A 417 -10.00 -11.05 -17.83
C ALA A 417 -9.07 -11.97 -18.64
N THR A 418 -7.76 -11.68 -18.73
CA THR A 418 -6.86 -12.30 -19.73
C THR A 418 -5.45 -12.71 -19.27
N GLY A 419 -5.03 -12.47 -18.03
CA GLY A 419 -3.71 -12.96 -17.53
C GLY A 419 -2.49 -12.11 -17.90
N GLU A 420 -2.63 -10.80 -18.14
CA GLU A 420 -1.51 -9.91 -18.48
C GLU A 420 -1.42 -8.72 -17.50
N ALA A 421 -0.25 -8.48 -16.90
CA ALA A 421 -0.05 -7.33 -16.02
C ALA A 421 0.12 -6.03 -16.80
N ARG A 422 -0.73 -5.05 -16.49
CA ARG A 422 -0.82 -3.76 -17.20
C ARG A 422 -0.07 -2.64 -16.50
N THR A 423 0.10 -2.75 -15.19
CA THR A 423 0.87 -1.82 -14.38
C THR A 423 1.75 -2.59 -13.41
N ILE A 424 2.81 -1.93 -12.94
CA ILE A 424 3.69 -2.37 -11.87
C ILE A 424 3.36 -1.50 -10.66
N GLU A 425 3.01 -2.12 -9.55
CA GLU A 425 2.67 -1.43 -8.31
C GLU A 425 3.87 -1.36 -7.36
N PHE A 426 4.20 -0.16 -6.92
CA PHE A 426 5.23 0.13 -5.92
C PHE A 426 4.55 0.57 -4.63
N ARG A 427 4.57 -0.29 -3.62
CA ARG A 427 3.94 -0.03 -2.33
C ARG A 427 4.93 0.53 -1.32
N GLN A 428 4.50 1.57 -0.62
CA GLN A 428 5.19 2.14 0.52
C GLN A 428 4.25 2.12 1.73
N HIS A 429 4.61 1.34 2.75
CA HIS A 429 4.06 1.50 4.10
C HIS A 429 4.64 2.78 4.73
N GLU A 430 3.87 3.40 5.61
CA GLU A 430 4.11 4.76 6.08
C GLU A 430 4.21 5.73 4.88
N GLY A 431 3.08 5.85 4.20
CA GLY A 431 2.85 6.80 3.14
C GLY A 431 3.02 8.25 3.60
N THR A 432 2.95 9.16 2.65
CA THR A 432 3.05 10.59 2.88
C THR A 432 2.00 11.31 2.08
N LEU A 433 1.56 12.47 2.56
CA LEU A 433 0.72 13.39 1.77
C LEU A 433 1.55 14.52 1.16
N SER A 434 2.87 14.59 1.43
CA SER A 434 3.73 15.62 0.87
C SER A 434 3.76 15.49 -0.66
N PRO A 435 3.26 16.50 -1.40
CA PRO A 435 3.25 16.44 -2.86
C PRO A 435 4.65 16.24 -3.44
N VAL A 436 5.60 17.01 -2.93
CA VAL A 436 7.02 16.94 -3.30
C VAL A 436 7.61 15.54 -3.07
N ALA A 437 7.32 14.91 -1.92
CA ALA A 437 7.82 13.56 -1.66
C ALA A 437 7.19 12.53 -2.60
N ILE A 438 5.90 12.65 -2.91
CA ILE A 438 5.21 11.79 -3.88
C ILE A 438 5.75 12.00 -5.30
N GLU A 439 6.04 13.24 -5.71
CA GLU A 439 6.68 13.55 -6.98
C GLU A 439 8.03 12.84 -7.11
N HIS A 440 8.94 13.04 -6.16
CA HIS A 440 10.27 12.42 -6.22
C HIS A 440 10.20 10.90 -6.14
N TRP A 441 9.26 10.33 -5.37
CA TRP A 441 9.04 8.88 -5.35
C TRP A 441 8.49 8.36 -6.68
N THR A 442 7.54 9.07 -7.28
CA THR A 442 7.00 8.75 -8.62
C THR A 442 8.11 8.77 -9.67
N THR A 443 8.95 9.81 -9.67
CA THR A 443 10.10 9.94 -10.57
C THR A 443 11.08 8.79 -10.39
N PHE A 444 11.38 8.41 -9.15
CA PHE A 444 12.27 7.30 -8.84
C PHE A 444 11.74 5.97 -9.40
N VAL A 445 10.47 5.62 -9.13
CA VAL A 445 9.91 4.34 -9.58
C VAL A 445 9.67 4.29 -11.10
N VAL A 446 9.34 5.43 -11.72
CA VAL A 446 9.30 5.55 -13.19
C VAL A 446 10.69 5.33 -13.79
N GLY A 447 11.74 5.89 -13.17
CA GLY A 447 13.13 5.66 -13.55
C GLY A 447 13.50 4.17 -13.50
N LEU A 448 13.08 3.46 -12.44
CA LEU A 448 13.31 2.02 -12.29
C LEU A 448 12.68 1.23 -13.43
N VAL A 449 11.40 1.51 -13.74
CA VAL A 449 10.68 0.82 -14.81
C VAL A 449 11.30 1.11 -16.18
N ARG A 450 11.72 2.36 -16.43
CA ARG A 450 12.41 2.74 -17.67
C ARG A 450 13.75 2.04 -17.83
N LEU A 451 14.55 1.98 -16.76
CA LEU A 451 15.81 1.25 -16.76
C LEU A 451 15.59 -0.24 -17.02
N ALA A 452 14.61 -0.85 -16.35
CA ALA A 452 14.25 -2.25 -16.54
C ALA A 452 13.77 -2.54 -17.97
N GLU A 453 12.93 -1.67 -18.55
CA GLU A 453 12.47 -1.80 -19.94
C GLU A 453 13.64 -1.68 -20.92
N HIS A 454 14.52 -0.70 -20.72
CA HIS A 454 15.69 -0.51 -21.55
C HIS A 454 16.57 -1.77 -21.57
N ASN A 455 16.81 -2.35 -20.39
CA ASN A 455 17.61 -3.56 -20.26
C ASN A 455 16.87 -4.79 -20.81
N GLY A 456 15.56 -4.88 -20.61
CA GLY A 456 14.74 -5.93 -21.22
C GLY A 456 14.79 -5.92 -22.74
N ARG A 457 14.80 -4.74 -23.37
CA ARG A 457 14.93 -4.61 -24.84
C ARG A 457 16.34 -4.92 -25.34
N LEU A 458 17.35 -4.46 -24.60
CA LEU A 458 18.75 -4.58 -25.03
C LEU A 458 19.29 -5.99 -24.83
N TYR A 459 18.92 -6.64 -23.73
CA TYR A 459 19.51 -7.92 -23.31
C TYR A 459 18.51 -9.10 -23.33
N GLY A 460 17.21 -8.85 -23.49
CA GLY A 460 16.20 -9.91 -23.45
C GLY A 460 16.16 -10.63 -22.08
N THR A 461 15.89 -11.94 -22.11
CA THR A 461 15.82 -12.81 -20.91
C THR A 461 17.18 -13.33 -20.46
N ALA A 462 18.26 -13.05 -21.20
CA ALA A 462 19.60 -13.53 -20.88
C ALA A 462 20.49 -12.33 -20.51
N PRO A 463 20.88 -12.16 -19.24
CA PRO A 463 21.96 -11.26 -18.91
C PRO A 463 23.25 -11.83 -19.53
N ALA A 464 23.59 -11.45 -20.77
CA ALA A 464 24.73 -12.01 -21.49
C ALA A 464 26.01 -11.82 -20.67
N TYR A 465 26.54 -12.90 -20.11
CA TYR A 465 27.81 -12.94 -19.42
C TYR A 465 28.86 -13.47 -20.40
N ASP A 466 29.23 -12.66 -21.38
CA ASP A 466 30.23 -13.02 -22.40
C ASP A 466 31.62 -12.41 -22.14
N GLY A 467 31.85 -11.86 -20.95
CA GLY A 467 33.12 -11.21 -20.60
C GLY A 467 33.38 -9.91 -21.36
N ALA A 468 32.42 -9.39 -22.14
CA ALA A 468 32.53 -8.16 -22.91
C ALA A 468 31.91 -6.93 -22.22
N GLY A 469 31.79 -6.95 -20.89
CA GLY A 469 31.34 -5.80 -20.12
C GLY A 469 29.82 -5.73 -20.00
N TYR A 470 29.30 -6.43 -18.99
CA TYR A 470 27.97 -6.17 -18.47
C TYR A 470 27.92 -4.71 -17.96
N ARG A 471 26.87 -3.97 -18.30
CA ARG A 471 26.66 -2.57 -17.85
C ARG A 471 25.67 -2.42 -16.69
N TYR A 472 25.24 -3.50 -16.06
CA TYR A 472 25.32 -3.44 -14.60
C TYR A 472 26.79 -3.69 -14.32
N PRO A 473 27.55 -2.71 -13.82
CA PRO A 473 28.88 -3.00 -13.29
C PRO A 473 28.78 -4.30 -12.51
N GLU A 474 29.74 -5.21 -12.61
CA GLU A 474 29.79 -6.33 -11.67
C GLU A 474 29.51 -5.75 -10.29
N VAL A 475 28.33 -6.08 -9.76
CA VAL A 475 27.71 -5.33 -8.69
C VAL A 475 28.56 -5.64 -7.49
N SER A 476 29.52 -4.76 -7.23
CA SER A 476 30.32 -4.84 -6.04
C SER A 476 29.41 -4.44 -4.88
N GLU A 477 29.72 -4.94 -3.70
CA GLU A 477 29.11 -4.46 -2.45
C GLU A 477 29.28 -2.94 -2.26
N GLU A 478 30.08 -2.28 -3.10
CA GLU A 478 30.35 -0.85 -3.11
C GLU A 478 29.31 -0.04 -3.92
N MET A 479 28.41 -0.66 -4.68
CA MET A 479 27.38 0.07 -5.42
C MET A 479 26.37 0.73 -4.47
N SER A 480 26.04 1.99 -4.74
CA SER A 480 25.13 2.81 -3.95
C SER A 480 23.80 3.05 -4.65
N VAL A 481 22.80 3.56 -3.90
CA VAL A 481 21.54 4.02 -4.50
C VAL A 481 21.76 5.18 -5.47
N TRP A 482 22.87 5.89 -5.36
CA TRP A 482 23.21 7.03 -6.21
C TRP A 482 23.65 6.57 -7.60
N ASP A 483 24.43 5.49 -7.67
CA ASP A 483 24.81 4.86 -8.94
C ASP A 483 23.57 4.34 -9.67
N LEU A 484 22.59 3.80 -8.93
CA LEU A 484 21.30 3.43 -9.48
C LEU A 484 20.55 4.64 -10.07
N MET A 485 20.54 5.78 -9.38
CA MET A 485 19.92 7.00 -9.90
C MET A 485 20.64 7.55 -11.14
N GLU A 486 21.96 7.42 -11.20
CA GLU A 486 22.74 7.77 -12.38
C GLU A 486 22.42 6.84 -13.57
N MET A 487 22.31 5.53 -13.33
CA MET A 487 21.89 4.56 -14.37
C MET A 487 20.47 4.83 -14.87
N MET A 488 19.57 5.32 -14.01
CA MET A 488 18.23 5.78 -14.38
C MET A 488 18.24 7.14 -15.08
N GLU A 489 19.40 7.78 -15.23
CA GLU A 489 19.57 9.14 -15.77
C GLU A 489 18.67 10.16 -15.03
N LEU A 490 18.55 10.05 -13.70
CA LEU A 490 17.82 11.05 -12.91
C LEU A 490 18.63 12.36 -12.83
N GLY A 491 17.92 13.49 -12.84
CA GLY A 491 18.53 14.82 -12.76
C GLY A 491 19.21 15.08 -11.41
N GLU A 492 20.12 16.07 -11.38
CA GLU A 492 20.85 16.45 -10.16
C GLU A 492 19.91 16.86 -9.02
N ASP A 493 18.79 17.52 -9.34
CA ASP A 493 17.77 17.92 -8.35
C ASP A 493 17.17 16.71 -7.62
N GLU A 494 16.91 15.60 -8.34
CA GLU A 494 16.35 14.38 -7.75
C GLU A 494 17.36 13.70 -6.85
N VAL A 495 18.60 13.58 -7.30
CA VAL A 495 19.69 13.03 -6.49
C VAL A 495 19.91 13.89 -5.24
N ALA A 496 19.87 15.22 -5.37
CA ALA A 496 20.01 16.14 -4.26
C ALA A 496 18.85 16.03 -3.26
N TYR A 497 17.61 15.84 -3.72
CA TYR A 497 16.47 15.58 -2.85
C TYR A 497 16.71 14.33 -2.00
N TRP A 498 17.01 13.20 -2.64
CA TRP A 498 17.20 11.93 -1.93
C TRP A 498 18.41 11.96 -0.99
N ARG A 499 19.50 12.64 -1.36
CA ARG A 499 20.64 12.87 -0.46
C ARG A 499 20.22 13.61 0.81
N ARG A 500 19.38 14.65 0.70
CA ARG A 500 18.84 15.37 1.88
C ARG A 500 17.96 14.47 2.73
N VAL A 501 17.11 13.65 2.11
CA VAL A 501 16.25 12.69 2.81
C VAL A 501 17.07 11.68 3.60
N VAL A 502 18.15 11.14 3.02
CA VAL A 502 19.04 10.19 3.69
C VAL A 502 19.87 10.88 4.78
N ALA A 503 20.44 12.06 4.50
CA ALA A 503 21.26 12.80 5.46
C ALA A 503 20.47 13.31 6.67
N GLY A 504 19.19 13.69 6.49
CA GLY A 504 18.31 14.12 7.59
C GLY A 504 17.90 13.01 8.57
N ARG A 505 18.40 11.78 8.38
CA ARG A 505 18.14 10.62 9.24
C ARG A 505 19.36 10.16 10.05
N ALA A 506 20.53 10.72 9.77
CA ALA A 506 21.79 10.37 10.42
C ALA A 506 21.94 11.02 11.80
#